data_AF-A0A539DAN8-F1
#
_entry.id   AF-A0A539DAN8-F1
#
_cell.length_a   1.000
_cell.length_b   1.000
_cell.length_c   1.000
_cell.angle_alpha   90.00
_cell.angle_beta   90.00
_cell.angle_gamma   90.00
#
_symmetry.space_group_name_H-M   'P 1'
#
loop_
_entity.id
_entity.type
_entity.pdbx_description
1 polymer ?
#
loop_
_entity_poly.entity_id
_entity_poly.type
_entity_poly.pdbx_seq_one_letter_code
_entity_poly.pdbx_strand_id
1 'polypeptide(L)'
;MLAARHPDSVGRLMVVDMVPFMGAMFGPGMTAESVVPMADQIHAGMTSAPEESYRQQAAASVTGMINTESLRAGPLQDTARSDRTVSSNAFRELVVTDLRPEIGRITAPTRVLYVKFNDPRMTNEITDAIYQGSFANLPGATLTRIDDSAHFIMLDQPARFAAEVNAFLE
;
A
#
# COMPACT_ATOMS: atom_id res chain seq x y z
N MET A 1 -11.57 5.79 0.16
CA MET A 1 -12.66 6.78 -0.01
C MET A 1 -13.99 6.36 0.63
N LEU A 2 -14.34 5.07 0.72
CA LEU A 2 -15.62 4.61 1.30
C LEU A 2 -15.84 5.03 2.77
N ALA A 3 -14.96 4.64 3.69
CA ALA A 3 -15.14 4.89 5.14
C ALA A 3 -15.17 6.38 5.51
N ALA A 4 -14.52 7.24 4.74
CA ALA A 4 -14.51 8.69 4.96
C ALA A 4 -15.74 9.40 4.37
N ARG A 5 -16.29 8.87 3.26
CA ARG A 5 -17.41 9.50 2.53
C ARG A 5 -18.77 8.92 2.90
N HIS A 6 -18.78 7.71 3.46
CA HIS A 6 -19.97 7.01 3.95
C HIS A 6 -19.68 6.45 5.37
N PRO A 7 -19.37 7.31 6.35
CA PRO A 7 -18.96 6.88 7.68
C PRO A 7 -19.99 6.00 8.39
N ASP A 8 -21.28 6.22 8.12
CA ASP A 8 -22.38 5.44 8.71
C ASP A 8 -22.54 4.03 8.12
N SER A 9 -21.85 3.73 7.00
CA SER A 9 -21.94 2.44 6.31
C SER A 9 -20.80 1.47 6.68
N VAL A 10 -19.80 1.92 7.45
CA VAL A 10 -18.62 1.12 7.77
C VAL A 10 -18.54 0.92 9.28
N GLY A 11 -18.72 -0.33 9.74
CA GLY A 11 -18.68 -0.65 11.16
C GLY A 11 -17.26 -0.72 11.75
N ARG A 12 -16.28 -1.17 10.97
CA ARG A 12 -14.85 -1.26 11.32
C ARG A 12 -13.99 -1.18 10.05
N LEU A 13 -12.76 -0.68 10.15
CA LEU A 13 -11.81 -0.57 9.04
C LEU A 13 -10.45 -1.21 9.41
N MET A 14 -9.94 -2.08 8.54
CA MET A 14 -8.55 -2.54 8.59
C MET A 14 -7.84 -2.09 7.31
N VAL A 15 -6.70 -1.42 7.47
CA VAL A 15 -5.76 -1.09 6.39
C VAL A 15 -4.60 -2.07 6.49
N VAL A 16 -4.23 -2.69 5.36
CA VAL A 16 -3.13 -3.66 5.30
C VAL A 16 -2.03 -3.11 4.40
N ASP A 17 -0.93 -2.73 5.04
CA ASP A 17 0.31 -2.19 4.49
C ASP A 17 0.14 -1.09 3.43
N MET A 18 -0.56 -0.02 3.79
CA MET A 18 -0.76 1.10 2.88
C MET A 18 -0.82 2.44 3.62
N VAL A 19 -0.15 3.44 3.04
CA VAL A 19 -0.28 4.85 3.44
C VAL A 19 -1.47 5.50 2.70
N PRO A 20 -2.16 6.48 3.28
CA PRO A 20 -3.30 7.16 2.64
C PRO A 20 -2.91 8.02 1.43
N PHE A 21 -1.62 8.21 1.16
CA PHE A 21 -1.13 8.89 -0.03
C PHE A 21 0.24 8.35 -0.47
N MET A 22 0.26 7.55 -1.54
CA MET A 22 1.50 6.98 -2.09
C MET A 22 2.44 8.07 -2.64
N GLY A 23 1.88 9.17 -3.16
CA GLY A 23 2.66 10.27 -3.71
C GLY A 23 3.65 10.91 -2.72
N ALA A 24 3.40 10.79 -1.40
CA ALA A 24 4.32 11.23 -0.36
C ALA A 24 5.66 10.47 -0.35
N MET A 25 5.70 9.25 -0.91
CA MET A 25 6.92 8.43 -0.95
C MET A 25 7.95 8.95 -1.96
N PHE A 26 7.56 9.88 -2.83
CA PHE A 26 8.46 10.44 -3.83
C PHE A 26 9.21 11.70 -3.37
N GLY A 27 8.92 12.21 -2.17
CA GLY A 27 9.66 13.33 -1.60
C GLY A 27 8.93 14.04 -0.46
N PRO A 28 9.66 14.82 0.34
CA PRO A 28 9.06 15.62 1.39
C PRO A 28 8.13 16.69 0.81
N GLY A 29 6.94 16.84 1.40
CA GLY A 29 6.00 17.91 1.03
C GLY A 29 5.24 17.70 -0.29
N MET A 30 5.32 16.51 -0.91
CA MET A 30 4.54 16.21 -2.11
C MET A 30 3.04 16.36 -1.86
N THR A 31 2.34 16.94 -2.84
CA THR A 31 0.89 17.03 -2.93
C THR A 31 0.37 16.17 -4.08
N ALA A 32 -0.95 15.94 -4.12
CA ALA A 32 -1.59 15.23 -5.22
C ALA A 32 -1.28 15.90 -6.58
N GLU A 33 -1.27 17.22 -6.64
CA GLU A 33 -0.98 17.99 -7.85
C GLU A 33 0.51 17.93 -8.21
N SER A 34 1.40 18.06 -7.21
CA SER A 34 2.85 18.11 -7.47
C SER A 34 3.42 16.76 -7.93
N VAL A 35 2.76 15.64 -7.60
CA VAL A 35 3.21 14.31 -8.01
C VAL A 35 2.70 13.89 -9.40
N VAL A 36 1.74 14.62 -9.99
CA VAL A 36 1.15 14.27 -11.30
C VAL A 36 2.21 14.02 -12.38
N PRO A 37 3.23 14.87 -12.61
CA PRO A 37 4.20 14.64 -13.68
C PRO A 37 4.95 13.31 -13.53
N MET A 38 5.23 12.91 -12.29
CA MET A 38 5.92 11.65 -12.00
C MET A 38 4.99 10.45 -12.15
N ALA A 39 3.73 10.58 -11.71
CA ALA A 39 2.71 9.57 -11.95
C ALA A 39 2.49 9.34 -13.46
N ASP A 40 2.46 10.42 -14.25
CA ASP A 40 2.33 10.39 -15.71
C ASP A 40 3.55 9.74 -16.37
N GLN A 41 4.76 10.05 -15.91
CA GLN A 41 5.99 9.42 -16.40
C GLN A 41 6.01 7.92 -16.12
N ILE A 42 5.61 7.49 -14.92
CA ILE A 42 5.54 6.06 -14.57
C ILE A 42 4.48 5.36 -15.41
N HIS A 43 3.30 5.96 -15.54
CA HIS A 43 2.21 5.43 -16.39
C HIS A 43 2.66 5.26 -17.84
N ALA A 44 3.29 6.29 -18.42
CA ALA A 44 3.84 6.25 -19.77
C ALA A 44 4.90 5.15 -19.91
N GLY A 45 5.79 5.00 -18.92
CA GLY A 45 6.78 3.92 -18.90
C GLY A 45 6.14 2.53 -18.88
N MET A 46 5.11 2.32 -18.06
CA MET A 46 4.39 1.04 -17.98
C MET A 46 3.65 0.71 -19.28
N THR A 47 3.02 1.71 -19.90
CA THR A 47 2.19 1.51 -21.11
C THR A 47 3.03 1.37 -22.38
N SER A 48 4.13 2.11 -22.51
CA SER A 48 4.98 2.13 -23.69
C SER A 48 6.11 1.09 -23.68
N ALA A 49 6.42 0.48 -22.54
CA ALA A 49 7.47 -0.52 -22.44
C ALA A 49 7.23 -1.72 -23.38
N PRO A 50 8.29 -2.27 -24.00
CA PRO A 50 8.22 -3.55 -24.70
C PRO A 50 7.62 -4.62 -23.79
N GLU A 51 6.80 -5.52 -24.35
CA GLU A 51 6.01 -6.43 -23.54
C GLU A 51 6.85 -7.29 -22.60
N GLU A 52 7.91 -7.89 -23.11
CA GLU A 52 8.82 -8.70 -22.29
C GLU A 52 9.41 -7.89 -21.12
N SER A 53 9.86 -6.66 -21.38
CA SER A 53 10.42 -5.78 -20.35
C SER A 53 9.39 -5.40 -19.29
N TYR A 54 8.15 -5.10 -19.70
CA TYR A 54 7.06 -4.84 -18.75
C TYR A 54 6.78 -6.07 -17.86
N ARG A 55 6.68 -7.26 -18.46
CA ARG A 55 6.41 -8.51 -17.73
C ARG A 55 7.53 -8.83 -16.74
N GLN A 56 8.79 -8.68 -17.14
CA GLN A 56 9.95 -8.89 -16.27
C GLN A 56 9.96 -7.91 -15.09
N GLN A 57 9.72 -6.62 -15.34
CA GLN A 57 9.66 -5.60 -14.29
C GLN A 57 8.51 -5.82 -13.31
N ALA A 58 7.31 -6.16 -13.82
CA ALA A 58 6.16 -6.46 -12.98
C ALA A 58 6.43 -7.69 -12.08
N ALA A 59 7.00 -8.76 -12.64
CA ALA A 59 7.38 -9.95 -11.89
C ALA A 59 8.46 -9.67 -10.83
N ALA A 60 9.48 -8.87 -11.17
CA ALA A 60 10.51 -8.46 -10.22
C ALA A 60 9.95 -7.62 -9.07
N SER A 61 9.02 -6.69 -9.37
CA SER A 61 8.34 -5.89 -8.35
C SER A 61 7.58 -6.77 -7.35
N VAL A 62 6.76 -7.71 -7.82
CA VAL A 62 6.02 -8.63 -6.93
C VAL A 62 6.94 -9.58 -6.18
N THR A 63 8.03 -10.03 -6.80
CA THR A 63 9.05 -10.85 -6.13
C THR A 63 9.67 -10.12 -4.93
N GLY A 64 9.98 -8.83 -5.08
CA GLY A 64 10.53 -8.00 -4.00
C GLY A 64 9.53 -7.63 -2.90
N MET A 65 8.25 -7.95 -3.09
CA MET A 65 7.17 -7.69 -2.13
C MET A 65 6.83 -8.91 -1.24
N ILE A 66 7.53 -10.04 -1.43
CA ILE A 66 7.25 -11.31 -0.74
C ILE A 66 8.59 -11.93 -0.31
N ASN A 67 8.82 -12.11 0.99
CA ASN A 67 10.01 -12.77 1.51
C ASN A 67 9.93 -14.30 1.36
N THR A 68 8.74 -14.87 1.49
CA THR A 68 8.52 -16.32 1.48
C THR A 68 8.50 -16.86 0.05
N GLU A 69 9.66 -17.30 -0.44
CA GLU A 69 9.85 -17.68 -1.84
C GLU A 69 8.86 -18.74 -2.34
N SER A 70 8.55 -19.73 -1.50
CA SER A 70 7.63 -20.83 -1.82
C SER A 70 6.19 -20.37 -2.06
N LEU A 71 5.82 -19.16 -1.64
CA LEU A 71 4.48 -18.58 -1.79
C LEU A 71 4.37 -17.56 -2.93
N ARG A 72 5.46 -17.29 -3.67
CA ARG A 72 5.46 -16.31 -4.78
C ARG A 72 4.66 -16.77 -6.00
N ALA A 73 4.44 -18.08 -6.17
CA ALA A 73 3.86 -18.64 -7.39
C ALA A 73 2.47 -18.05 -7.74
N GLY A 74 1.59 -17.88 -6.74
CA GLY A 74 0.26 -17.29 -6.93
C GLY A 74 0.32 -15.82 -7.37
N PRO A 75 0.93 -14.92 -6.59
CA PRO A 75 1.05 -13.50 -6.96
C PRO A 75 1.77 -13.27 -8.31
N LEU A 76 2.78 -14.09 -8.64
CA LEU A 76 3.42 -14.03 -9.95
C LEU A 76 2.48 -14.44 -11.10
N GLN A 77 1.63 -15.45 -10.89
CA GLN A 77 0.60 -15.83 -11.85
C GLN A 77 -0.44 -14.73 -12.02
N ASP A 78 -0.91 -14.12 -10.93
CA ASP A 78 -1.87 -13.00 -10.97
C ASP A 78 -1.29 -11.80 -11.72
N THR A 79 -0.02 -11.48 -11.46
CA THR A 79 0.72 -10.43 -12.18
C THR A 79 0.83 -10.72 -13.68
N ALA A 80 1.14 -11.96 -14.05
CA ALA A 80 1.24 -12.38 -15.45
C ALA A 80 -0.12 -12.29 -16.19
N ARG A 81 -1.22 -12.52 -15.48
CA ARG A 81 -2.59 -12.50 -16.02
C ARG A 81 -3.26 -11.12 -15.98
N SER A 82 -2.69 -10.19 -15.21
CA SER A 82 -3.25 -8.84 -15.08
C SER A 82 -3.16 -8.08 -16.40
N ASP A 83 -4.20 -7.30 -16.69
CA ASP A 83 -4.24 -6.42 -17.86
C ASP A 83 -3.33 -5.21 -17.62
N ARG A 84 -2.43 -4.96 -18.58
CA ARG A 84 -1.43 -3.88 -18.47
C ARG A 84 -2.09 -2.52 -18.31
N THR A 85 -3.11 -2.22 -19.12
CA THR A 85 -3.77 -0.91 -19.15
C THR A 85 -4.46 -0.65 -17.83
N VAL A 86 -5.18 -1.64 -17.29
CA VAL A 86 -5.82 -1.54 -15.99
C VAL A 86 -4.79 -1.34 -14.88
N SER A 87 -3.72 -2.15 -14.86
CA SER A 87 -2.67 -2.03 -13.85
C SER A 87 -1.95 -0.67 -13.90
N SER A 88 -1.62 -0.15 -15.08
CA SER A 88 -0.98 1.17 -15.20
C SER A 88 -1.91 2.29 -14.77
N ASN A 89 -3.20 2.24 -15.14
CA ASN A 89 -4.18 3.24 -14.75
C ASN A 89 -4.38 3.25 -13.23
N ALA A 90 -4.55 2.06 -12.63
CA ALA A 90 -4.71 1.92 -11.18
C ALA A 90 -3.47 2.39 -10.42
N PHE A 91 -2.26 2.09 -10.90
CA PHE A 91 -1.03 2.56 -10.25
C PHE A 91 -0.90 4.09 -10.34
N ARG A 92 -1.23 4.69 -11.48
CA ARG A 92 -1.26 6.16 -11.62
C ARG A 92 -2.27 6.77 -10.65
N GLU A 93 -3.48 6.24 -10.59
CA GLU A 93 -4.53 6.68 -9.66
C GLU A 93 -4.05 6.59 -8.20
N LEU A 94 -3.41 5.49 -7.82
CA LEU A 94 -2.82 5.28 -6.50
C LEU A 94 -1.80 6.37 -6.14
N VAL A 95 -0.94 6.75 -7.08
CA VAL A 95 0.10 7.76 -6.86
C VAL A 95 -0.50 9.15 -6.63
N VAL A 96 -1.53 9.54 -7.39
CA VAL A 96 -2.11 10.90 -7.35
C VAL A 96 -3.25 11.05 -6.33
N THR A 97 -3.76 9.97 -5.76
CA THR A 97 -4.89 10.03 -4.81
C THR A 97 -4.39 10.30 -3.39
N ASP A 98 -4.56 11.54 -2.92
CA ASP A 98 -4.25 11.93 -1.53
C ASP A 98 -5.50 11.85 -0.64
N LEU A 99 -5.55 10.84 0.24
CA LEU A 99 -6.65 10.68 1.19
C LEU A 99 -6.41 11.38 2.53
N ARG A 100 -5.21 11.92 2.80
CA ARG A 100 -4.87 12.56 4.10
C ARG A 100 -5.85 13.67 4.52
N PRO A 101 -6.43 14.49 3.61
CA PRO A 101 -7.43 15.48 3.98
C PRO A 101 -8.80 14.89 4.35
N GLU A 102 -9.09 13.66 3.91
CA GLU A 102 -10.40 13.02 4.10
C GLU A 102 -10.43 12.03 5.26
N ILE A 103 -9.28 11.43 5.64
CA ILE A 103 -9.27 10.35 6.65
C ILE A 103 -9.82 10.77 8.02
N GLY A 104 -9.76 12.06 8.38
CA GLY A 104 -10.35 12.56 9.63
C GLY A 104 -11.88 12.50 9.69
N ARG A 105 -12.55 12.19 8.58
CA ARG A 105 -14.00 11.95 8.52
C ARG A 105 -14.38 10.50 8.86
N ILE A 106 -13.40 9.60 8.97
CA ILE A 106 -13.66 8.20 9.32
C ILE A 106 -14.06 8.13 10.80
N THR A 107 -15.24 7.60 11.07
CA THR A 107 -15.76 7.37 12.43
C THR A 107 -15.56 5.93 12.91
N ALA A 108 -15.36 5.00 11.97
CA ALA A 108 -15.18 3.58 12.27
C ALA A 108 -13.87 3.32 13.05
N PRO A 109 -13.88 2.41 14.04
CA PRO A 109 -12.65 1.89 14.63
C PRO A 109 -11.69 1.40 13.53
N THR A 110 -10.48 1.93 13.53
CA THR A 110 -9.51 1.69 12.45
C THR A 110 -8.25 1.02 12.98
N ARG A 111 -7.86 -0.10 12.36
CA ARG A 111 -6.56 -0.75 12.55
C ARG A 111 -5.73 -0.61 11.28
N VAL A 112 -4.45 -0.31 11.43
CA VAL A 112 -3.49 -0.19 10.33
C VAL A 112 -2.35 -1.16 10.60
N LEU A 113 -2.29 -2.22 9.82
CA LEU A 113 -1.13 -3.11 9.78
C LEU A 113 -0.14 -2.56 8.77
N TYR A 114 1.15 -2.60 9.07
CA TYR A 114 2.18 -2.18 8.15
C TYR A 114 3.49 -2.93 8.36
N VAL A 115 4.37 -2.87 7.38
CA VAL A 115 5.72 -3.44 7.47
C VAL A 115 6.78 -2.37 7.26
N LYS A 116 8.01 -2.68 7.66
CA LYS A 116 9.19 -1.88 7.30
C LYS A 116 9.31 -1.81 5.78
N PHE A 117 9.50 -0.61 5.22
CA PHE A 117 9.76 -0.49 3.79
C PHE A 117 10.99 -1.32 3.37
N ASN A 118 10.90 -1.97 2.20
CA ASN A 118 11.98 -2.76 1.64
C ASN A 118 13.07 -1.87 0.99
N ASP A 119 13.65 -1.00 1.80
CA ASP A 119 14.76 -0.10 1.46
C ASP A 119 15.77 -0.15 2.61
N PRO A 120 17.06 -0.45 2.35
CA PRO A 120 18.09 -0.50 3.39
C PRO A 120 18.23 0.79 4.22
N ARG A 121 17.79 1.93 3.68
CA ARG A 121 17.84 3.24 4.34
C ARG A 121 16.68 3.48 5.30
N MET A 122 15.59 2.73 5.16
CA MET A 122 14.40 2.87 6.02
C MET A 122 14.59 2.01 7.25
N THR A 123 14.82 2.61 8.42
CA THR A 123 14.79 1.86 9.69
C THR A 123 13.36 1.60 10.13
N ASN A 124 13.22 0.78 11.18
CA ASN A 124 11.96 0.56 11.87
C ASN A 124 11.36 1.88 12.37
N GLU A 125 12.19 2.71 13.00
CA GLU A 125 11.79 4.00 13.58
C GLU A 125 11.38 5.01 12.50
N ILE A 126 12.11 5.05 11.37
CA ILE A 126 11.76 5.91 10.24
C ILE A 126 10.41 5.49 9.65
N THR A 127 10.19 4.18 9.48
CA THR A 127 8.92 3.66 8.96
C THR A 127 7.78 3.99 9.91
N ASP A 128 7.95 3.79 11.21
CA ASP A 128 6.94 4.11 12.22
C ASP A 128 6.58 5.59 12.19
N ALA A 129 7.57 6.49 12.11
CA ALA A 129 7.34 7.92 12.02
C ALA A 129 6.56 8.31 10.76
N ILE A 130 6.85 7.67 9.62
CA ILE A 130 6.12 7.87 8.37
C ILE A 130 4.65 7.44 8.53
N TYR A 131 4.40 6.25 9.08
CA TYR A 131 3.04 5.76 9.28
C TYR A 131 2.27 6.61 10.31
N GLN A 132 2.88 6.96 11.44
CA GLN A 132 2.28 7.85 12.43
C GLN A 132 1.92 9.21 11.83
N GLY A 133 2.83 9.84 11.09
CA GLY A 133 2.57 11.11 10.42
C GLY A 133 1.48 11.00 9.35
N SER A 134 1.46 9.88 8.61
CA SER A 134 0.48 9.64 7.55
C SER A 134 -0.95 9.48 8.06
N PHE A 135 -1.12 8.92 9.26
CA PHE A 135 -2.42 8.72 9.91
C PHE A 135 -2.74 9.73 11.02
N ALA A 136 -1.93 10.79 11.18
CA ALA A 136 -2.09 11.77 12.27
C ALA A 136 -3.48 12.45 12.31
N ASN A 137 -4.13 12.59 11.15
CA ASN A 137 -5.48 13.15 11.04
C ASN A 137 -6.59 12.16 11.40
N LEU A 138 -6.26 10.92 11.81
CA LEU A 138 -7.20 9.90 12.27
C LEU A 138 -6.77 9.41 13.67
N PRO A 139 -7.03 10.19 14.74
CA PRO A 139 -6.50 9.92 16.07
C PRO A 139 -6.99 8.61 16.71
N GLY A 140 -8.08 8.02 16.19
CA GLY A 140 -8.59 6.72 16.63
C GLY A 140 -7.94 5.51 15.95
N ALA A 141 -7.00 5.71 15.02
CA ALA A 141 -6.32 4.62 14.34
C ALA A 141 -5.30 3.93 15.26
N THR A 142 -5.37 2.60 15.35
CA THR A 142 -4.33 1.78 15.99
C THR A 142 -3.36 1.29 14.92
N LEU A 143 -2.09 1.66 15.05
CA LEU A 143 -1.03 1.31 14.11
C LEU A 143 -0.20 0.15 14.68
N THR A 144 -0.01 -0.91 13.89
CA THR A 144 0.73 -2.10 14.30
C THR A 144 1.71 -2.51 13.21
N ARG A 145 3.01 -2.37 13.49
CA ARG A 145 4.04 -2.91 12.60
C ARG A 145 4.08 -4.44 12.73
N ILE A 146 4.16 -5.12 11.61
CA ILE A 146 4.45 -6.55 11.53
C ILE A 146 5.90 -6.68 11.06
N ASP A 147 6.75 -7.18 11.95
CA ASP A 147 8.16 -7.44 11.65
C ASP A 147 8.31 -8.73 10.82
N ASP A 148 9.52 -8.96 10.28
CA ASP A 148 9.87 -10.15 9.49
C ASP A 148 8.93 -10.42 8.30
N SER A 149 8.45 -9.36 7.66
CA SER A 149 7.52 -9.41 6.53
C SER A 149 7.89 -8.37 5.47
N ALA A 150 7.65 -8.69 4.20
CA ALA A 150 7.52 -7.70 3.14
C ALA A 150 6.02 -7.33 2.98
N HIS A 151 5.68 -6.66 1.87
CA HIS A 151 4.35 -6.06 1.63
C HIS A 151 3.18 -7.07 1.74
N PHE A 152 3.39 -8.33 1.32
CA PHE A 152 2.38 -9.39 1.43
C PHE A 152 2.40 -10.05 2.82
N ILE A 153 1.93 -9.32 3.84
CA ILE A 153 1.90 -9.78 5.25
C ILE A 153 1.21 -11.14 5.40
N MET A 154 0.13 -11.37 4.65
CA MET A 154 -0.63 -12.61 4.69
C MET A 154 0.16 -13.83 4.18
N LEU A 155 1.20 -13.62 3.38
CA LEU A 155 2.06 -14.68 2.87
C LEU A 155 3.30 -14.86 3.76
N ASP A 156 3.92 -13.76 4.19
CA ASP A 156 5.15 -13.81 4.97
C ASP A 156 4.92 -14.13 6.46
N GLN A 157 3.80 -13.67 7.02
CA GLN A 157 3.47 -13.81 8.43
C GLN A 157 2.01 -14.31 8.61
N PRO A 158 1.63 -15.47 8.04
CA PRO A 158 0.23 -15.89 7.93
C PRO A 158 -0.47 -16.05 9.29
N ALA A 159 0.21 -16.63 10.29
CA ALA A 159 -0.36 -16.81 11.63
C ALA A 159 -0.57 -15.48 12.36
N ARG A 160 0.40 -14.57 12.23
CA ARG A 160 0.32 -13.22 12.82
C ARG A 160 -0.76 -12.39 12.13
N PHE A 161 -0.82 -12.40 10.80
CA PHE A 161 -1.86 -11.72 10.03
C PHE A 161 -3.26 -12.24 10.41
N ALA A 162 -3.44 -13.57 10.47
CA ALA A 162 -4.71 -14.17 10.88
C ALA A 162 -5.13 -13.76 12.30
N ALA A 163 -4.19 -13.67 13.25
CA ALA A 163 -4.47 -13.20 14.60
C ALA A 163 -4.96 -11.74 14.62
N GLU A 164 -4.32 -10.85 13.85
CA GLU A 164 -4.75 -9.44 13.73
C GLU A 164 -6.12 -9.32 13.07
N VAL A 165 -6.41 -10.11 12.03
CA VAL A 165 -7.72 -10.16 11.38
C VAL A 165 -8.79 -10.67 12.36
N ASN A 166 -8.53 -11.73 13.12
CA ASN A 166 -9.48 -12.25 14.10
C ASN A 166 -9.77 -11.22 15.19
N ALA A 167 -8.73 -10.59 15.76
CA ALA A 167 -8.88 -9.52 16.76
C ALA A 167 -9.60 -8.27 16.22
N PHE A 168 -9.63 -8.09 14.89
CA PHE A 168 -10.41 -7.04 14.22
C PHE A 168 -11.88 -7.41 14.00
N LEU A 169 -12.17 -8.70 13.85
CA LEU A 169 -13.53 -9.20 13.62
C LEU A 169 -14.32 -9.38 14.93
N GLU A 170 -13.65 -9.74 16.02
CA GLU A 170 -14.18 -9.80 17.39
C GLU A 170 -14.53 -8.40 17.95
#